data_AF-A0A920G4T6-F1
#
_entry.id   AF-A0A920G4T6-F1
#
_cell.length_a   1.000
_cell.length_b   1.000
_cell.length_c   1.000
_cell.angle_alpha   90.00
_cell.angle_beta   90.00
_cell.angle_gamma   90.00
#
_symmetry.space_group_name_H-M   'P 1'
#
loop_
_entity.id
_entity.type
_entity.pdbx_description
1 polymer ?
#
loop_
_entity_poly.entity_id
_entity_poly.type
_entity_poly.pdbx_seq_one_letter_code
_entity_poly.pdbx_strand_id
1 'polypeptide(L)'
;MIGATAGRTTLNGEGLQHQDGHSHLIAATIPNCLSYDPAYAYELAVIIQDGMRRMFEEGENCFYYITTMNENYVHPDMPDGVEEGIVRGIYRLRSSQRASGPVVQLLGAGAICGRLRLPQIFF
;
A
#
# COMPACT_ATOMS: atom_id res chain seq x y z
N MET A 1 -3.53 3.20 14.00
CA MET A 1 -2.15 2.85 14.38
C MET A 1 -1.25 2.99 13.17
N ILE A 2 -0.07 3.58 13.33
CA ILE A 2 0.92 3.73 12.25
C ILE A 2 2.13 2.86 12.57
N GLY A 3 2.38 1.85 11.72
CA GLY A 3 3.59 1.03 11.75
C GLY A 3 4.71 1.72 10.96
N ALA A 4 5.44 2.61 11.62
CA ALA A 4 6.54 3.33 10.98
C ALA A 4 7.74 2.40 10.72
N THR A 5 8.49 2.73 9.66
CA THR A 5 9.71 2.02 9.23
C THR A 5 9.48 0.52 8.96
N ALA A 6 8.32 0.18 8.40
CA ALA A 6 7.95 -1.18 8.09
C ALA A 6 8.72 -1.73 6.87
N GLY A 7 8.70 -3.05 6.70
CA GLY A 7 9.31 -3.73 5.57
C GLY A 7 10.72 -4.25 5.87
N ARG A 8 10.88 -5.57 5.74
CA ARG A 8 12.11 -6.31 6.07
C ARG A 8 13.35 -5.78 5.36
N THR A 9 13.19 -5.25 4.14
CA THR A 9 14.28 -4.73 3.31
C THR A 9 14.39 -3.21 3.31
N THR A 10 13.44 -2.50 3.93
CA THR A 10 13.40 -1.04 3.98
C THR A 10 14.23 -0.51 5.16
N LEU A 11 14.29 -1.29 6.24
CA LEU A 11 15.07 -1.02 7.45
C LEU A 11 16.44 -1.76 7.41
N ASN A 12 17.26 -1.45 6.41
CA ASN A 12 18.58 -2.08 6.28
C ASN A 12 19.54 -1.54 7.36
N GLY A 13 19.88 -2.37 8.35
CA GLY A 13 20.91 -2.06 9.36
C GLY A 13 20.54 -2.39 10.82
N GLU A 14 19.25 -2.51 11.13
CA GLU A 14 18.76 -2.69 12.51
C GLU A 14 18.69 -4.18 12.96
N GLY A 15 18.86 -5.11 12.03
CA GLY A 15 19.01 -6.54 12.31
C GLY A 15 17.70 -7.32 12.53
N LEU A 16 17.84 -8.56 13.00
CA LEU A 16 16.80 -9.61 13.02
C LEU A 16 15.53 -9.25 13.81
N GLN A 17 15.65 -8.43 14.86
CA GLN A 17 14.53 -8.08 15.74
C GLN A 17 13.72 -6.86 15.26
N HIS A 18 14.24 -6.09 14.30
CA HIS A 18 13.64 -4.84 13.83
C HIS A 18 13.10 -4.92 12.40
N GLN A 19 13.49 -5.96 11.65
CA GLN A 19 13.04 -6.18 10.28
C GLN A 19 11.63 -6.79 10.22
N ASP A 20 10.62 -5.93 10.20
CA ASP A 20 9.23 -6.35 10.11
C ASP A 20 8.83 -6.79 8.68
N GLY A 21 8.40 -8.04 8.56
CA GLY A 21 7.77 -8.61 7.36
C GLY A 21 6.56 -9.48 7.66
N HIS A 22 5.98 -9.34 8.87
CA HIS A 22 4.92 -10.22 9.36
C HIS A 22 3.83 -9.48 10.15
N SER A 23 3.99 -8.19 10.45
CA SER A 23 2.98 -7.38 11.14
C SER A 23 1.62 -7.41 10.47
N HIS A 24 1.56 -7.33 9.14
CA HIS A 24 0.30 -7.44 8.37
C HIS A 24 -0.38 -8.80 8.55
N LEU A 25 0.37 -9.90 8.69
CA LEU A 25 -0.21 -11.23 8.98
C LEU A 25 -0.83 -11.28 10.38
N ILE A 26 -0.21 -10.61 11.36
CA ILE A 26 -0.74 -10.50 12.72
C ILE A 26 -1.98 -9.59 12.73
N ALA A 27 -1.91 -8.44 12.08
CA ALA A 27 -3.01 -7.49 12.01
C ALA A 27 -4.25 -8.09 11.32
N ALA A 28 -4.05 -8.95 10.31
CA ALA A 28 -5.12 -9.68 9.65
C ALA A 28 -5.90 -10.65 10.57
N THR A 29 -5.37 -10.98 11.75
CA THR A 29 -6.09 -11.80 12.74
C THR A 29 -7.13 -11.02 13.54
N ILE A 30 -7.13 -9.68 13.47
CA ILE A 30 -8.02 -8.81 14.22
C ILE A 30 -9.19 -8.37 13.30
N PRO A 31 -10.43 -8.85 13.52
CA PRO A 31 -11.52 -8.69 12.55
C PRO A 31 -11.93 -7.24 12.24
N ASN A 32 -11.74 -6.32 13.20
CA ASN A 32 -12.07 -4.91 13.04
C ASN A 32 -10.83 -4.04 12.75
N CYS A 33 -9.69 -4.66 12.44
CA CYS A 33 -8.46 -3.98 12.04
C CYS A 33 -8.35 -3.95 10.51
N LEU A 34 -8.41 -2.76 9.93
CA LEU A 34 -8.21 -2.53 8.50
C LEU A 34 -6.73 -2.21 8.24
N SER A 35 -6.04 -3.11 7.56
CA SER A 35 -4.58 -3.05 7.40
C SER A 35 -4.18 -2.65 5.97
N TYR A 36 -3.31 -1.65 5.82
CA TYR A 36 -2.85 -1.14 4.52
C TYR A 36 -1.34 -0.94 4.46
N ASP A 37 -0.74 -1.24 3.31
CA ASP A 37 0.69 -1.01 3.00
C ASP A 37 0.85 -0.09 1.78
N PRO A 38 0.57 1.22 1.91
CA PRO A 38 0.63 2.16 0.80
C PRO A 38 2.05 2.32 0.25
N ALA A 39 2.13 2.35 -1.07
CA ALA A 39 3.33 2.60 -1.87
C ALA A 39 3.47 4.05 -2.35
N TYR A 40 2.42 4.87 -2.31
CA TYR A 40 2.52 6.28 -2.71
C TYR A 40 1.81 7.21 -1.72
N ALA A 41 2.25 8.47 -1.68
CA ALA A 41 1.72 9.46 -0.76
C ALA A 41 0.21 9.72 -0.95
N TYR A 42 -0.29 9.68 -2.19
CA TYR A 42 -1.72 9.84 -2.45
C TYR A 42 -2.56 8.68 -1.91
N GLU A 43 -2.03 7.45 -1.91
CA GLU A 43 -2.73 6.29 -1.35
C GLU A 43 -2.90 6.47 0.16
N LEU A 44 -1.82 6.89 0.83
CA LEU A 44 -1.86 7.22 2.25
C LEU A 44 -2.91 8.29 2.56
N ALA A 45 -2.97 9.35 1.75
CA ALA A 45 -3.96 10.42 1.93
C ALA A 45 -5.40 9.89 1.80
N VAL A 46 -5.69 9.11 0.75
CA VAL A 46 -7.01 8.51 0.51
C VAL A 46 -7.41 7.56 1.65
N ILE A 47 -6.49 6.69 2.09
CA ILE A 47 -6.74 5.74 3.18
C ILE A 47 -7.04 6.46 4.50
N ILE A 48 -6.28 7.52 4.82
CA ILE A 48 -6.52 8.32 6.04
C ILE A 48 -7.89 9.02 5.95
N GLN A 49 -8.22 9.61 4.80
CA GLN A 49 -9.51 10.28 4.60
C GLN A 49 -10.68 9.30 4.75
N ASP A 50 -10.58 8.11 4.14
CA ASP A 50 -11.57 7.05 4.28
C ASP A 50 -11.73 6.58 5.74
N GLY A 51 -10.61 6.34 6.42
CA GLY A 51 -10.62 5.95 7.83
C GLY A 51 -11.24 6.99 8.74
N MET A 52 -11.00 8.29 8.49
CA MET A 52 -11.65 9.36 9.24
C MET A 52 -13.17 9.35 9.05
N ARG A 53 -13.64 9.23 7.80
CA ARG A 53 -15.08 9.13 7.49
C ARG A 53 -15.71 7.93 8.20
N ARG A 54 -15.16 6.73 8.01
CA ARG A 54 -15.75 5.50 8.56
C ARG A 54 -15.77 5.49 10.08
N MET A 55 -14.67 5.85 10.74
CA MET A 55 -14.59 5.81 12.20
C MET A 55 -15.36 6.94 12.89
N PHE A 56 -15.29 8.17 12.36
CA PHE A 56 -15.79 9.35 13.09
C PHE A 56 -17.10 9.93 12.54
N GLU A 57 -17.33 9.85 11.24
CA GLU A 57 -18.57 10.36 10.62
C GLU A 57 -19.65 9.29 10.62
N GLU A 58 -19.30 8.07 10.20
CA GLU A 58 -20.24 6.95 10.06
C GLU A 58 -20.34 6.10 11.34
N GLY A 59 -19.40 6.28 12.28
CA GLY A 59 -19.39 5.59 13.57
C GLY A 59 -19.11 4.09 13.45
N GLU A 60 -18.43 3.65 12.40
CA GLU A 60 -18.03 2.26 12.25
C GLU A 60 -17.03 1.86 13.34
N ASN A 61 -17.30 0.74 14.02
CA ASN A 61 -16.42 0.20 15.05
C ASN A 61 -15.24 -0.56 14.44
N CYS A 62 -14.31 0.18 13.85
CA CYS A 62 -13.09 -0.32 13.25
C CYS A 62 -11.90 0.56 13.62
N PHE A 63 -10.69 0.06 13.36
CA PHE A 63 -9.48 0.87 13.44
C PHE A 63 -8.51 0.50 12.33
N TYR A 64 -7.66 1.46 11.95
CA TYR A 64 -6.74 1.29 10.82
C TYR A 64 -5.34 0.96 11.32
N TYR A 65 -4.66 0.04 10.65
CA TYR A 65 -3.23 -0.22 10.76
C TYR A 65 -2.56 0.11 9.42
N ILE A 66 -1.77 1.17 9.38
CA ILE A 66 -1.14 1.63 8.14
C ILE A 66 0.38 1.56 8.32
N THR A 67 1.05 0.83 7.45
CA THR A 67 2.52 0.80 7.43
C THR A 67 3.07 1.97 6.63
N THR A 68 4.13 2.60 7.13
CA THR A 68 4.84 3.67 6.42
C THR A 68 6.33 3.35 6.33
N MET A 69 6.92 3.79 5.23
CA MET A 69 8.30 3.47 4.85
C MET A 69 9.20 4.68 5.13
N ASN A 70 10.49 4.46 5.39
CA ASN A 70 11.50 5.52 5.60
C ASN A 70 12.37 5.78 4.35
N GLU A 71 12.10 5.08 3.25
CA GLU A 71 12.78 5.31 1.98
C GLU A 71 12.16 6.50 1.24
N ASN A 72 12.98 7.50 0.90
CA ASN A 72 12.56 8.59 0.03
C ASN A 72 12.63 8.15 -1.44
N TYR A 73 11.52 8.27 -2.16
CA TYR A 73 11.45 8.08 -3.62
C TYR A 73 10.46 9.06 -4.24
N VAL A 74 10.42 9.10 -5.57
CA VAL A 74 9.50 9.98 -6.31
C VAL A 74 8.07 9.46 -6.14
N HIS A 75 7.21 10.28 -5.56
CA HIS A 75 5.77 10.03 -5.52
C HIS A 75 5.11 10.67 -6.74
N PRO A 76 4.47 9.90 -7.64
CA PRO A 76 3.76 10.43 -8.79
C PRO A 76 2.43 11.05 -8.37
N ASP A 77 1.82 11.81 -9.28
CA ASP A 77 0.46 12.30 -9.12
C ASP A 77 -0.53 11.13 -9.11
N MET A 78 -1.63 11.30 -8.37
CA MET A 78 -2.71 10.33 -8.32
C MET A 78 -3.41 10.25 -9.69
N PRO A 79 -3.58 9.05 -10.27
CA PRO A 79 -4.42 8.90 -11.46
C PRO A 79 -5.89 9.20 -11.14
N ASP A 80 -6.65 9.73 -12.10
CA ASP A 80 -8.07 10.04 -11.87
C ASP A 80 -8.90 8.76 -11.61
N GLY A 81 -9.77 8.81 -10.61
CA GLY A 81 -10.79 7.79 -10.36
C GLY A 81 -10.28 6.49 -9.71
N VAL A 82 -9.10 6.50 -9.09
CA VAL A 82 -8.52 5.31 -8.42
C VAL A 82 -8.85 5.23 -6.93
N GLU A 83 -9.51 6.24 -6.35
CA GLU A 83 -9.76 6.38 -4.92
C GLU A 83 -10.50 5.17 -4.34
N GLU A 84 -11.56 4.71 -5.02
CA GLU A 84 -12.30 3.51 -4.60
C GLU A 84 -11.40 2.26 -4.63
N GLY A 85 -10.55 2.14 -5.66
CA GLY A 85 -9.61 1.03 -5.78
C GLY A 85 -8.57 1.01 -4.66
N ILE A 86 -8.05 2.18 -4.27
CA ILE A 86 -7.15 2.34 -3.13
C ILE A 86 -7.84 1.86 -1.84
N VAL A 87 -9.07 2.30 -1.56
CA VAL A 87 -9.81 1.89 -0.36
C VAL A 87 -10.09 0.38 -0.35
N ARG A 88 -10.41 -0.19 -1.52
CA ARG A 88 -10.60 -1.64 -1.69
C ARG A 88 -9.31 -2.45 -1.65
N GLY A 89 -8.16 -1.79 -1.67
CA GLY A 89 -6.82 -2.39 -1.52
C GLY A 89 -6.10 -2.73 -2.82
N ILE A 90 -6.66 -2.38 -3.99
CA ILE A 90 -6.03 -2.69 -5.29
C ILE A 90 -6.55 -1.75 -6.40
N TYR A 91 -5.65 -1.20 -7.21
CA TYR A 91 -6.03 -0.37 -8.36
C TYR A 91 -4.95 -0.33 -9.44
N ARG A 92 -5.43 -0.11 -10.66
CA ARG A 92 -4.65 -0.24 -11.86
C ARG A 92 -3.70 0.94 -12.10
N LEU A 93 -2.44 0.84 -11.64
CA LEU A 93 -1.47 1.94 -11.70
C LEU A 93 -1.08 2.40 -13.12
N ARG A 94 -0.77 1.46 -14.03
CA ARG A 94 -0.38 1.74 -15.43
C ARG A 94 -0.97 0.66 -16.32
N SER A 95 -1.03 0.85 -17.65
CA SER A 95 -1.44 -0.21 -18.60
C SER A 95 -0.47 -0.34 -19.76
N SER A 96 -0.39 -1.54 -20.35
CA SER A 96 0.62 -1.82 -21.38
C SER A 96 0.09 -1.33 -22.70
N GLN A 97 0.90 -0.58 -23.43
CA GLN A 97 0.56 -0.11 -24.78
C GLN A 97 0.91 -1.14 -25.87
N ARG A 98 1.39 -2.33 -25.48
CA ARG A 98 1.86 -3.33 -26.45
C ARG A 98 0.66 -4.02 -27.12
N ALA A 99 0.59 -3.89 -28.45
CA ALA A 99 -0.51 -4.44 -29.25
C ALA A 99 -0.43 -5.96 -29.47
N SER A 100 0.73 -6.59 -29.30
CA SER A 100 0.92 -8.02 -29.52
C SER A 100 2.04 -8.64 -28.67
N GLY A 101 1.88 -9.93 -28.38
CA GLY A 101 2.81 -10.74 -27.57
C GLY A 101 2.24 -11.09 -26.18
N PRO A 102 3.02 -11.84 -25.36
CA PRO A 102 2.58 -12.24 -24.03
C PRO A 102 2.36 -11.04 -23.09
N VAL A 103 1.23 -11.05 -22.39
CA VAL A 103 0.86 -10.07 -21.35
C VAL A 103 0.90 -10.77 -20.01
N VAL A 104 1.56 -10.15 -19.03
CA VAL A 104 1.65 -10.64 -17.64
C VAL A 104 1.09 -9.60 -16.67
N GLN A 105 0.71 -10.07 -15.48
CA GLN A 105 0.23 -9.25 -14.36
C GLN A 105 1.28 -9.23 -13.23
N LEU A 106 1.66 -8.05 -12.73
CA LEU A 106 2.66 -7.83 -11.67
C LEU A 106 2.09 -7.07 -10.45
N LEU A 107 1.78 -7.78 -9.35
CA LEU A 107 1.35 -7.17 -8.10
C LEU A 107 2.52 -6.59 -7.32
N GLY A 108 2.32 -5.43 -6.71
CA GLY A 108 3.26 -4.84 -5.76
C GLY A 108 2.55 -3.99 -4.72
N ALA A 109 3.12 -3.92 -3.51
CA ALA A 109 2.69 -3.08 -2.41
C ALA A 109 3.91 -2.47 -1.71
N GLY A 110 3.69 -1.43 -0.90
CA GLY A 110 4.73 -0.74 -0.14
C GLY A 110 5.96 -0.34 -0.96
N ALA A 111 7.14 -0.36 -0.32
CA ALA A 111 8.41 0.05 -0.94
C ALA A 111 8.84 -0.82 -2.15
N ILE A 112 8.27 -2.02 -2.32
CA ILE A 112 8.60 -2.91 -3.45
C ILE A 112 7.91 -2.43 -4.74
N CYS A 113 6.78 -1.74 -4.65
CA CYS A 113 6.05 -1.25 -5.83
C CYS A 113 6.91 -0.36 -6.73
N GLY A 114 7.73 0.54 -6.14
CA GLY A 114 8.66 1.39 -6.90
C GLY A 114 9.79 0.63 -7.64
N ARG A 115 10.03 -0.64 -7.28
CA ARG A 115 11.05 -1.50 -7.90
C ARG A 115 10.51 -2.30 -9.09
N LEU A 116 9.20 -2.31 -9.32
CA LEU A 116 8.58 -2.85 -10.53
C LEU A 116 8.83 -1.90 -11.72
N ARG A 117 10.08 -1.87 -12.21
CA ARG A 117 10.54 -1.04 -13.36
C ARG A 117 10.52 -1.78 -14.70
N LEU A 118 9.86 -2.93 -14.77
CA LEU A 118 9.71 -3.65 -16.03
C LEU A 118 8.52 -3.09 -16.82
N PRO A 119 8.56 -3.07 -18.17
CA PRO A 119 7.44 -2.64 -19.03
C PRO A 119 6.22 -3.59 -19.01
N GLN A 120 6.03 -4.33 -17.91
CA GLN A 120 5.00 -5.33 -17.71
C GLN A 120 4.39 -5.14 -16.31
N ILE A 121 3.09 -5.31 -16.14
CA ILE A 121 2.24 -4.36 -15.37
C ILE A 121 1.22 -5.09 -14.49
N PHE A 122 0.71 -4.42 -13.43
CA PHE A 122 -0.61 -4.55 -12.73
C PHE A 122 -0.63 -5.40 -11.47
N PHE A 123 -1.12 -4.88 -10.34
CA PHE A 123 -2.55 -4.79 -10.05
C PHE A 123 -2.94 -3.50 -9.36
#